data_AF-A0AB34DCG3-F1
#
_entry.id   AF-A0AB34DCG3-F1
#
_cell.length_a   1.000
_cell.length_b   1.000
_cell.length_c   1.000
_cell.angle_alpha   90.00
_cell.angle_beta   90.00
_cell.angle_gamma   90.00
#
_symmetry.space_group_name_H-M   'P 1'
#
loop_
_entity.id
_entity.type
_entity.pdbx_description
1 polymer ?
#
loop_
_entity_poly.entity_id
_entity_poly.type
_entity_poly.pdbx_seq_one_letter_code
_entity_poly.pdbx_strand_id
1 'polypeptide(L)'
;MAKEYAKKFYRSTAWEKCRESYIATTLDGMCEHCKEVPGYIVDHIVEITPETIDNPDITLNHENLQYLCLPCHNTKTFGKAVLIREDVMFDENGDLIRRDRE
;
A
#
# COMPACT_ATOMS: atom_id res chain seq x y z
N MET A 1 5.79 -3.87 4.23
CA MET A 1 5.98 -5.14 4.97
C MET A 1 4.81 -5.33 5.93
N ALA A 2 4.34 -6.56 6.12
CA ALA A 2 3.27 -6.85 7.06
C ALA A 2 3.70 -6.61 8.52
N LYS A 3 2.82 -5.97 9.29
CA LYS A 3 2.99 -5.80 10.75
C LYS A 3 2.90 -7.17 11.44
N GLU A 4 3.52 -7.33 12.61
CA GLU A 4 3.62 -8.62 13.33
C GLU A 4 2.25 -9.31 13.51
N TYR A 5 1.22 -8.57 13.91
CA TYR A 5 -0.12 -9.12 14.13
C TYR A 5 -0.75 -9.71 12.86
N ALA A 6 -0.38 -9.21 11.68
CA ALA A 6 -0.99 -9.60 10.42
C ALA A 6 -0.23 -10.72 9.70
N LYS A 7 0.96 -11.11 10.17
CA LYS A 7 1.79 -12.14 9.51
C LYS A 7 1.06 -13.47 9.34
N LYS A 8 0.29 -13.89 10.35
CA LYS A 8 -0.48 -15.15 10.29
C LYS A 8 -1.57 -15.08 9.22
N PHE A 9 -2.29 -13.96 9.17
CA PHE A 9 -3.33 -13.71 8.17
C PHE A 9 -2.78 -13.75 6.74
N TYR A 10 -1.71 -13.00 6.47
CA TYR A 10 -1.12 -12.95 5.13
C TYR A 10 -0.44 -14.26 4.68
N ARG A 11 -0.23 -15.21 5.60
CA ARG A 11 0.24 -16.58 5.32
C ARG A 11 -0.89 -17.60 5.26
N SER A 12 -2.14 -17.18 5.48
CA SER A 12 -3.27 -18.09 5.50
C SER A 12 -3.70 -18.46 4.08
N THR A 13 -4.18 -19.69 3.93
CA THR A 13 -4.79 -20.16 2.67
C THR A 13 -6.03 -19.36 2.29
N ALA A 14 -6.74 -18.78 3.28
CA ALA A 14 -7.89 -17.93 3.01
C ALA A 14 -7.48 -16.65 2.27
N TRP A 15 -6.43 -15.98 2.75
CA TRP A 15 -5.87 -14.82 2.06
C TRP A 15 -5.31 -15.17 0.69
N GLU A 16 -4.57 -16.27 0.57
CA GLU A 16 -4.01 -16.73 -0.71
C GLU A 16 -5.11 -16.90 -1.77
N LYS A 17 -6.19 -17.63 -1.44
CA LYS A 17 -7.33 -17.85 -2.33
C LYS A 17 -8.06 -16.54 -2.68
N CYS A 18 -8.31 -15.69 -1.69
CA CYS A 18 -8.96 -14.40 -1.89
C CYS A 18 -8.13 -13.49 -2.81
N ARG A 19 -6.82 -13.44 -2.59
CA ARG A 19 -5.89 -12.70 -3.44
C ARG A 19 -5.92 -13.21 -4.89
N GLU A 20 -5.85 -14.53 -5.08
CA GLU A 20 -5.92 -15.12 -6.42
C GLU A 20 -7.26 -14.86 -7.11
N SER A 21 -8.38 -15.04 -6.40
CA SER A 21 -9.71 -14.76 -6.94
C SER A 21 -9.88 -13.29 -7.29
N TYR A 22 -9.34 -12.38 -6.48
CA TYR A 22 -9.38 -10.95 -6.76
C TYR A 22 -8.55 -10.59 -7.99
N ILE A 23 -7.31 -11.07 -8.11
CA ILE A 23 -6.46 -10.83 -9.29
C ILE A 23 -7.16 -11.33 -10.57
N ALA A 24 -7.85 -12.47 -10.52
CA ALA A 24 -8.60 -13.00 -11.66
C ALA A 24 -9.75 -12.10 -12.13
N THR A 25 -10.24 -11.16 -11.28
CA THR A 25 -11.26 -10.17 -11.66
C THR A 25 -10.67 -8.91 -12.30
N THR A 26 -9.35 -8.71 -12.23
CA THR A 26 -8.71 -7.49 -12.74
C THR A 26 -8.66 -7.48 -14.26
N LEU A 27 -8.87 -6.31 -14.85
CA LEU A 27 -8.78 -6.12 -16.30
C LEU A 27 -7.32 -6.28 -16.75
N ASP A 28 -7.02 -7.39 -17.42
CA ASP A 28 -5.70 -7.72 -17.99
C ASP A 28 -4.53 -7.72 -16.99
N GLY A 29 -4.81 -7.80 -15.69
CA GLY A 29 -3.77 -7.75 -14.65
C GLY A 29 -3.13 -6.37 -14.46
N MET A 30 -3.77 -5.29 -14.93
CA MET A 30 -3.22 -3.94 -14.87
C MET A 30 -3.42 -3.26 -13.51
N CYS A 31 -2.48 -2.39 -13.13
CA CYS A 31 -2.58 -1.58 -11.92
C CYS A 31 -3.85 -0.74 -11.92
N GLU A 32 -4.61 -0.80 -10.84
CA GLU A 32 -5.92 -0.16 -10.77
C GLU A 32 -5.88 1.35 -10.57
N HIS A 33 -4.75 1.89 -10.14
CA HIS A 33 -4.56 3.33 -10.01
C HIS A 33 -4.07 3.97 -11.31
N CYS A 34 -2.95 3.51 -11.86
CA CYS A 34 -2.36 4.15 -13.04
C CYS A 34 -2.84 3.59 -14.37
N LYS A 35 -3.27 2.32 -14.43
CA LYS A 35 -3.64 1.62 -15.67
C LYS A 35 -2.55 1.53 -16.75
N GLU A 36 -1.32 1.96 -16.46
CA GLU A 36 -0.20 1.97 -17.42
C GLU A 36 0.71 0.73 -17.37
N VAL A 37 0.78 0.06 -16.20
CA VAL A 37 1.65 -1.11 -15.99
C VAL A 37 0.90 -2.21 -15.24
N PRO A 38 1.34 -3.48 -15.34
CA PRO A 38 0.78 -4.57 -14.54
C PRO A 38 0.81 -4.27 -13.04
N GLY A 39 -0.22 -4.76 -12.33
CA GLY A 39 -0.21 -4.81 -10.89
C GLY A 39 0.87 -5.77 -10.38
N TYR A 40 1.25 -5.59 -9.13
CA TYR A 40 2.29 -6.36 -8.45
C TYR A 40 1.81 -6.87 -7.09
N ILE A 41 1.04 -6.06 -6.38
CA ILE A 41 0.58 -6.35 -5.02
C ILE A 41 -0.92 -6.08 -4.91
N VAL A 42 -1.65 -7.01 -4.29
CA VAL A 42 -3.01 -6.76 -3.82
C VAL A 42 -2.90 -6.13 -2.44
N ASP A 43 -3.48 -4.96 -2.30
CA ASP A 43 -3.42 -4.13 -1.11
C ASP A 43 -4.83 -3.86 -0.58
N HIS A 44 -4.97 -3.61 0.72
CA HIS A 44 -6.24 -3.27 1.33
C HIS A 44 -6.49 -1.76 1.19
N ILE A 45 -7.68 -1.35 0.75
CA ILE A 45 -8.08 0.08 0.66
C ILE A 45 -8.16 0.68 2.06
N VAL A 46 -8.94 0.03 2.94
CA VAL A 46 -8.98 0.28 4.37
C VAL A 46 -8.02 -0.69 5.06
N GLU A 47 -7.00 -0.13 5.70
CA GLU A 47 -5.96 -0.88 6.40
C GLU A 47 -6.55 -1.83 7.45
N ILE A 48 -6.06 -3.07 7.48
CA ILE A 48 -6.41 -4.02 8.53
C ILE A 48 -5.72 -3.60 9.83
N THR A 49 -6.48 -3.56 10.93
CA THR A 49 -6.00 -3.28 12.28
C THR A 49 -6.05 -4.55 13.13
N PRO A 50 -5.41 -4.57 14.32
CA PRO A 50 -5.54 -5.70 15.25
C PRO A 50 -7.00 -6.01 15.61
N GLU A 51 -7.87 -5.00 15.64
CA GLU A 51 -9.29 -5.14 15.96
C GLU A 51 -10.11 -5.73 14.80
N THR A 52 -9.65 -5.57 13.56
CA THR A 52 -10.37 -5.99 12.35
C THR A 52 -9.79 -7.24 11.68
N ILE A 53 -8.65 -7.75 12.17
CA ILE A 53 -7.89 -8.86 11.55
C ILE A 53 -8.69 -10.16 11.39
N ASP A 54 -9.63 -10.43 12.30
CA ASP A 54 -10.46 -11.62 12.29
C ASP A 54 -11.82 -11.40 11.61
N ASN A 55 -12.09 -10.20 11.07
CA ASN A 55 -13.32 -9.89 10.36
C ASN A 55 -13.17 -10.15 8.84
N PRO A 56 -13.80 -11.19 8.26
CA PRO A 56 -13.69 -11.50 6.84
C PRO A 56 -14.34 -10.44 5.94
N ASP A 57 -15.34 -9.70 6.44
CA ASP A 57 -16.01 -8.63 5.69
C ASP A 57 -15.10 -7.40 5.47
N ILE A 58 -13.94 -7.37 6.16
CA ILE A 58 -12.88 -6.37 5.98
C ILE A 58 -11.66 -7.01 5.32
N THR A 59 -11.23 -8.15 5.82
CA THR A 59 -9.94 -8.75 5.42
C THR A 59 -9.98 -9.50 4.09
N LEU A 60 -11.14 -10.07 3.72
CA LEU A 60 -11.34 -10.89 2.52
C LEU A 60 -12.39 -10.30 1.56
N ASN A 61 -12.89 -9.09 1.84
CA ASN A 61 -13.86 -8.42 0.99
C ASN A 61 -13.17 -7.80 -0.24
N HIS A 62 -13.57 -8.25 -1.43
CA HIS A 62 -13.04 -7.75 -2.70
C HIS A 62 -13.25 -6.24 -2.88
N GLU A 63 -14.31 -5.65 -2.31
CA GLU A 63 -14.54 -4.20 -2.36
C GLU A 63 -13.52 -3.41 -1.54
N ASN A 64 -12.81 -4.07 -0.62
CA ASN A 64 -11.73 -3.49 0.17
C ASN A 64 -10.34 -3.82 -0.39
N LEU A 65 -10.24 -4.40 -1.59
CA LEU A 65 -8.98 -4.74 -2.23
C LEU A 65 -8.71 -3.82 -3.42
N GLN A 66 -7.43 -3.66 -3.74
CA GLN A 66 -6.94 -2.97 -4.92
C GLN A 66 -5.67 -3.63 -5.45
N TYR A 67 -5.55 -3.79 -6.77
CA TYR A 67 -4.35 -4.37 -7.40
C TYR A 67 -3.43 -3.28 -7.92
N LEU A 68 -2.28 -3.10 -7.27
CA LEU A 68 -1.39 -1.95 -7.51
C LEU A 68 -0.02 -2.36 -8.01
N CYS A 69 0.55 -1.54 -8.88
CA CYS A 69 1.98 -1.56 -9.14
C CYS A 69 2.75 -1.01 -7.93
N LEU A 70 4.04 -1.36 -7.83
CA LEU A 70 4.87 -0.97 -6.68
C LEU A 70 4.92 0.56 -6.43
N PRO A 71 5.03 1.43 -7.47
CA PRO A 71 4.96 2.88 -7.27
C PRO A 71 3.63 3.34 -6.66
N CYS A 72 2.49 2.89 -7.17
CA CYS A 72 1.18 3.28 -6.66
C CYS A 72 0.96 2.79 -5.22
N HIS A 73 1.39 1.57 -4.91
CA HIS A 73 1.37 1.04 -3.54
C HIS A 73 2.23 1.86 -2.58
N ASN A 74 3.44 2.25 -2.99
CA ASN A 74 4.31 3.10 -2.18
C ASN A 74 3.71 4.49 -1.96
N THR A 75 3.10 5.09 -2.99
CA THR A 75 2.39 6.37 -2.85
C THR A 75 1.22 6.25 -1.86
N LYS A 76 0.44 5.17 -1.90
CA LYS A 76 -0.61 4.93 -0.89
C LYS A 76 -0.03 4.81 0.52
N THR A 77 1.03 4.01 0.68
CA THR A 77 1.61 3.69 1.98
C THR A 77 2.37 4.87 2.60
N PHE A 78 3.12 5.61 1.79
CA PHE A 78 4.09 6.60 2.25
C PHE A 78 3.86 8.01 1.70
N GLY A 79 2.99 8.20 0.71
CA GLY A 79 2.82 9.50 0.04
C GLY A 79 2.29 10.63 0.93
N LYS A 80 1.78 10.31 2.11
CA LYS A 80 1.41 11.29 3.15
C LYS A 80 2.52 11.55 4.17
N ALA A 81 3.58 10.75 4.17
CA ALA A 81 4.73 10.99 5.03
C ALA A 81 5.53 12.16 4.45
N VAL A 82 5.70 13.20 5.25
CA VAL A 82 6.66 14.27 4.99
C VAL A 82 8.06 13.63 5.02
N LEU A 83 8.59 13.28 3.84
CA LEU A 83 9.88 12.58 3.68
C LEU A 83 11.09 13.45 4.03
N ILE A 84 10.86 14.76 4.18
CA ILE A 84 11.84 15.78 4.52
C ILE A 84 11.33 16.50 5.75
N ARG A 85 12.11 16.52 6.85
CA ARG A 85 11.72 17.29 8.04
C ARG A 85 11.39 18.74 7.64
N GLU A 86 10.39 19.33 8.28
CA GLU A 86 9.95 20.70 7.95
C GLU A 86 11.05 21.74 8.13
N ASP A 87 12.08 21.45 8.93
CA ASP A 87 13.24 22.30 9.18
C ASP A 87 14.39 22.13 8.19
N VAL A 88 14.21 21.37 7.09
CA VAL A 88 15.25 21.19 6.05
C VAL A 88 14.75 21.42 4.62
N MET A 89 15.67 21.76 3.71
CA MET A 89 15.45 21.92 2.27
C MET A 89 16.72 21.55 1.48
N PHE A 90 16.60 21.41 0.15
CA PHE A 90 17.75 21.23 -0.72
C PHE A 90 18.25 22.59 -1.23
N ASP A 91 19.56 22.81 -1.22
CA ASP A 91 20.18 23.96 -1.87
C ASP A 91 20.32 23.75 -3.40
N GLU A 92 20.91 24.72 -4.08
CA GLU A 92 21.14 24.69 -5.54
C GLU A 92 22.12 23.59 -6.00
N ASN A 93 22.93 23.04 -5.09
CA ASN A 93 23.82 21.91 -5.34
C ASN A 93 23.16 20.56 -5.05
N GLY A 94 21.95 20.57 -4.47
CA GLY A 94 21.24 19.37 -4.03
C GLY A 94 21.65 18.90 -2.64
N ASP A 95 22.33 19.73 -1.85
CA ASP A 95 22.71 19.41 -0.47
C ASP A 95 21.55 19.72 0.49
N LEU A 96 21.36 18.84 1.50
CA LEU A 96 20.31 19.00 2.49
C LEU A 96 20.74 20.01 3.58
N ILE A 97 20.16 21.21 3.53
CA ILE A 97 20.41 22.32 4.47
C ILE A 97 19.23 22.55 5.41
N ARG A 98 19.46 23.24 6.54
CA ARG A 98 18.36 23.72 7.39
C ARG A 98 17.64 24.88 6.71
N ARG A 99 16.31 24.92 6.84
CA ARG A 99 15.55 26.13 6.49
C ARG A 99 15.89 27.21 7.49
N ASP A 100 16.37 28.35 7.02
CA ASP A 100 16.65 29.49 7.87
C ASP A 100 15.39 29.87 8.66
N ARG A 101 15.52 29.96 9.98
CA ARG A 101 14.49 30.57 10.83
C ARG A 101 14.81 32.06 10.88
N GLU A 102 13.92 32.86 10.32
CA GLU A 102 13.84 34.29 10.65
C GLU A 102 13.58 34.47 12.15
#